data_AF-A0A3A8LLR8-F1
#
_entry.id   AF-A0A3A8LLR8-F1
#
_cell.length_a   1.000
_cell.length_b   1.000
_cell.length_c   1.000
_cell.angle_alpha   90.00
_cell.angle_beta   90.00
_cell.angle_gamma   90.00
#
_symmetry.space_group_name_H-M   'P 1'
#
loop_
_entity.id
_entity.type
_entity.pdbx_description
1 polymer ?
#
loop_
_entity_poly.entity_id
_entity_poly.type
_entity_poly.pdbx_seq_one_letter_code
_entity_poly.pdbx_strand_id
1 'polypeptide(L)'
;MTDTATTRVRWRRASLAGWLAFALCGVTAGVRAATVAPAPERKHLSDVERVQVGRAAAAEEPMWRAQSLHNFPGDHWSQDDDFSAAERSWVMGEAQRRDVPVEEVFRAIDEELHSSSPVQPPRKATAAPCKPRAFYD
;
A
#
# COMPACT_ATOMS: atom_id res chain seq x y z
N MET A 1 -32.45 33.05 40.77
CA MET A 1 -32.39 33.64 39.40
C MET A 1 -30.95 33.95 38.98
N THR A 2 -29.99 33.07 39.31
CA THR A 2 -28.53 33.33 39.18
C THR A 2 -27.80 32.29 38.31
N ASP A 3 -28.50 31.27 37.80
CA ASP A 3 -27.88 30.08 37.20
C ASP A 3 -27.51 30.24 35.71
N THR A 4 -28.20 31.15 35.01
CA THR A 4 -28.04 31.39 33.57
C THR A 4 -26.83 32.27 33.21
N ALA A 5 -26.36 33.10 34.15
CA ALA A 5 -25.20 33.96 33.93
C ALA A 5 -23.89 33.16 34.00
N THR A 6 -23.77 32.27 34.98
CA THR A 6 -22.59 31.43 35.23
C THR A 6 -22.34 30.45 34.09
N THR A 7 -23.42 29.90 33.52
CA THR A 7 -23.38 29.00 32.35
C THR A 7 -22.87 29.72 31.10
N ARG A 8 -23.35 30.94 30.80
CA ARG A 8 -22.86 31.72 29.63
C ARG A 8 -21.36 32.05 29.71
N VAL A 9 -20.85 32.37 30.90
CA VAL A 9 -19.42 32.66 31.10
C VAL A 9 -18.56 31.41 30.89
N ARG A 10 -19.01 30.23 31.39
CA ARG A 10 -18.35 28.94 31.12
C ARG A 10 -18.32 28.60 29.63
N TRP A 11 -19.44 28.77 28.92
CA TRP A 11 -19.52 28.53 27.48
C TRP A 11 -18.59 29.43 26.68
N ARG A 12 -18.55 30.74 26.98
CA ARG A 12 -17.62 31.68 26.32
C ARG A 12 -16.16 31.29 26.51
N ARG A 13 -15.77 30.88 27.72
CA ARG A 13 -14.40 30.40 28.01
C ARG A 13 -14.07 29.12 27.26
N ALA A 14 -14.99 28.16 27.22
CA ALA A 14 -14.81 26.92 26.46
C ALA A 14 -14.67 27.18 24.95
N SER A 15 -15.49 28.07 24.39
CA SER A 15 -15.38 28.48 22.99
C SER A 15 -14.06 29.17 22.67
N LEU A 16 -13.60 30.09 23.52
CA LEU A 16 -12.30 30.76 23.35
C LEU A 16 -11.14 29.76 23.42
N ALA A 17 -11.16 28.85 24.38
CA ALA A 17 -10.15 27.80 24.49
C ALA A 17 -10.13 26.90 23.24
N GLY A 18 -11.31 26.53 22.72
CA GLY A 18 -11.43 25.75 21.48
C GLY A 18 -10.85 26.47 20.26
N TRP A 19 -11.16 27.77 20.09
CA TRP A 19 -10.61 28.58 19.01
C TRP A 19 -9.10 28.76 19.11
N LEU A 20 -8.57 28.95 20.32
CA LEU A 20 -7.12 29.04 20.54
C LEU A 20 -6.42 27.72 20.22
N ALA A 21 -7.00 26.59 20.64
CA ALA A 21 -6.46 25.27 20.32
C ALA A 21 -6.46 25.02 18.81
N PHE A 22 -7.55 25.36 18.11
CA PHE A 22 -7.64 25.24 16.66
C PHE A 22 -6.60 26.12 15.95
N ALA A 23 -6.46 27.38 16.36
CA ALA A 23 -5.47 28.30 15.79
C ALA A 23 -4.04 27.79 16.03
N LEU A 24 -3.74 27.28 17.23
CA LEU A 24 -2.45 26.70 17.55
C LEU A 24 -2.13 25.50 16.65
N CYS A 25 -3.08 24.56 16.50
CA CYS A 25 -2.93 23.41 15.59
C CYS A 25 -2.75 23.84 14.13
N GLY A 26 -3.46 24.87 13.68
CA GLY A 26 -3.30 25.43 12.34
C GLY A 26 -1.91 26.01 12.12
N VAL A 27 -1.41 26.79 13.08
CA VAL A 27 -0.05 27.37 13.03
C VAL A 27 1.01 26.28 13.03
N THR A 28 0.91 25.27 13.90
CA THR A 28 1.90 24.19 13.95
C THR A 28 1.91 23.35 12.66
N ALA A 29 0.74 23.03 12.12
CA ALA A 29 0.63 22.35 10.83
C ALA A 29 1.22 23.20 9.69
N GLY A 30 0.92 24.49 9.66
CA GLY A 30 1.46 25.44 8.67
C GLY A 30 2.98 25.56 8.75
N VAL A 31 3.54 25.72 9.95
CA VAL A 31 5.00 25.75 10.16
C VAL A 31 5.65 24.45 9.72
N ARG A 32 5.08 23.28 10.09
CA ARG A 32 5.61 21.99 9.66
C ARG A 32 5.57 21.84 8.15
N ALA A 33 4.48 22.23 7.51
CA ALA A 33 4.35 22.18 6.05
C ALA A 33 5.37 23.10 5.35
N ALA A 34 5.63 24.29 5.90
CA ALA A 34 6.59 25.24 5.34
C ALA A 34 8.07 24.87 5.57
N THR A 35 8.36 24.04 6.57
CA THR A 35 9.73 23.72 7.01
C THR A 35 10.14 22.27 6.74
N VAL A 36 9.21 21.42 6.30
CA VAL A 36 9.53 20.04 5.94
C VAL A 36 10.53 20.03 4.78
N ALA A 37 11.62 19.28 4.95
CA ALA A 37 12.57 19.09 3.86
C ALA A 37 11.87 18.46 2.65
N PRO A 38 12.23 18.83 1.41
CA PRO A 38 11.74 18.15 0.23
C PRO A 38 12.07 16.65 0.35
N ALA A 39 11.14 15.80 -0.10
CA ALA A 39 11.37 14.37 -0.11
C ALA A 39 12.66 14.07 -0.93
N PRO A 40 13.52 13.15 -0.48
CA PRO A 40 14.68 12.76 -1.27
C PRO A 40 14.22 12.26 -2.63
N GLU A 41 15.02 12.55 -3.66
CA GLU A 41 14.77 12.06 -5.01
C GLU A 41 14.71 10.54 -4.97
N ARG A 42 13.56 9.99 -5.38
CA ARG A 42 13.37 8.54 -5.40
C ARG A 42 14.05 8.01 -6.65
N LYS A 43 14.87 6.97 -6.49
CA LYS A 43 15.41 6.25 -7.63
C LYS A 43 14.26 5.59 -8.40
N HIS A 44 14.29 5.69 -9.71
CA HIS A 44 13.30 5.07 -10.60
C HIS A 44 13.97 4.05 -11.50
N LEU A 45 13.23 3.00 -11.86
CA LEU A 45 13.69 2.08 -12.90
C LEU A 45 13.63 2.79 -14.26
N SER A 46 14.70 2.69 -15.04
CA SER A 46 14.64 3.02 -16.47
C SER A 46 13.63 2.10 -17.18
N ASP A 47 13.16 2.50 -18.36
CA ASP A 47 12.18 1.70 -19.11
C ASP A 47 12.71 0.29 -19.44
N VAL A 48 14.01 0.19 -19.75
CA VAL A 48 14.66 -1.10 -20.01
C VAL A 48 14.69 -1.97 -18.76
N GLU A 49 15.06 -1.41 -17.61
CA GLU A 49 15.08 -2.14 -16.34
C GLU A 49 13.68 -2.58 -15.93
N ARG A 50 12.67 -1.73 -16.16
CA ARG A 50 11.27 -2.03 -15.84
C ARG A 50 10.78 -3.25 -16.62
N VAL A 51 11.04 -3.30 -17.93
CA VAL A 51 10.73 -4.48 -18.75
C VAL A 51 11.48 -5.73 -18.27
N GLN A 52 12.75 -5.60 -17.88
CA GLN A 52 13.54 -6.72 -17.35
C GLN A 52 12.97 -7.25 -16.04
N VAL A 53 12.60 -6.37 -15.11
CA VAL A 53 11.99 -6.72 -13.82
C VAL A 53 10.67 -7.43 -14.03
N GLY A 54 9.79 -6.89 -14.88
CA GLY A 54 8.50 -7.52 -15.18
C GLY A 54 8.66 -8.93 -15.76
N ARG A 55 9.59 -9.11 -16.73
CA ARG A 55 9.88 -10.43 -17.29
C ARG A 55 10.50 -11.41 -16.29
N ALA A 56 11.34 -10.90 -15.39
CA ALA A 56 11.94 -11.72 -14.33
C ALA A 56 10.85 -12.23 -13.37
N ALA A 57 9.92 -11.38 -12.96
CA ALA A 57 8.77 -11.79 -12.14
C ALA A 57 7.91 -12.83 -12.86
N ALA A 58 7.60 -12.60 -14.14
CA ALA A 58 6.82 -13.55 -14.95
C ALA A 58 7.51 -14.92 -15.11
N ALA A 59 8.84 -14.97 -15.10
CA ALA A 59 9.59 -16.22 -15.16
C ALA A 59 9.53 -17.01 -13.83
N GLU A 60 9.40 -16.33 -12.70
CA GLU A 60 9.30 -16.94 -11.37
C GLU A 60 7.86 -17.39 -11.05
N GLU A 61 6.84 -16.74 -11.64
CA GLU A 61 5.43 -17.00 -11.36
C GLU A 61 5.05 -18.51 -11.40
N PRO A 62 5.45 -19.31 -12.41
CA PRO A 62 5.08 -20.72 -12.48
C PRO A 62 5.57 -21.53 -11.27
N MET A 63 6.77 -21.19 -10.76
CA MET A 63 7.31 -21.84 -9.58
C MET A 63 6.49 -21.48 -8.34
N TRP A 64 6.13 -20.20 -8.16
CA TRP A 64 5.28 -19.77 -7.04
C TRP A 64 3.91 -20.46 -7.08
N ARG A 65 3.29 -20.52 -8.26
CA ARG A 65 2.02 -21.23 -8.48
C ARG A 65 2.11 -22.72 -8.13
N ALA A 66 3.17 -23.38 -8.58
CA ALA A 66 3.39 -24.80 -8.29
C ALA A 66 3.62 -25.05 -6.80
N GLN A 67 4.39 -24.18 -6.15
CA GLN A 67 4.64 -24.25 -4.71
C GLN A 67 3.36 -24.06 -3.90
N SER A 68 2.54 -23.07 -4.25
CA SER A 68 1.27 -22.82 -3.55
C SER A 68 0.27 -23.95 -3.75
N LEU A 69 0.19 -24.53 -4.95
CA LEU A 69 -0.60 -25.74 -5.21
C LEU A 69 -0.13 -26.93 -4.36
N HIS A 70 1.18 -27.08 -4.19
CA HIS A 70 1.76 -28.13 -3.36
C HIS A 70 1.50 -27.92 -1.87
N ASN A 71 1.63 -26.68 -1.39
CA ASN A 71 1.44 -26.31 0.02
C ASN A 71 -0.03 -26.44 0.46
N PHE A 72 -0.96 -26.09 -0.44
CA PHE A 72 -2.39 -26.00 -0.13
C PHE A 72 -3.23 -26.76 -1.17
N PRO A 73 -3.12 -28.08 -1.26
CA PRO A 73 -3.83 -28.86 -2.28
C PRO A 73 -5.34 -28.76 -2.09
N GLY A 74 -6.05 -28.32 -3.15
CA GLY A 74 -7.51 -28.19 -3.15
C GLY A 74 -8.07 -26.96 -2.41
N ASP A 75 -7.28 -26.24 -1.62
CA ASP A 75 -7.67 -24.98 -1.01
C ASP A 75 -7.21 -23.78 -1.86
N HIS A 76 -8.05 -23.39 -2.81
CA HIS A 76 -7.76 -22.29 -3.72
C HIS A 76 -7.55 -20.94 -3.02
N TRP A 77 -8.14 -20.72 -1.83
CA TRP A 77 -7.96 -19.45 -1.14
C TRP A 77 -6.54 -19.36 -0.54
N SER A 78 -6.12 -20.40 0.16
CA SER A 78 -4.77 -20.45 0.72
C SER A 78 -3.70 -20.51 -0.38
N GLN A 79 -4.01 -21.10 -1.55
CA GLN A 79 -3.12 -21.04 -2.73
C GLN A 79 -2.87 -19.59 -3.20
N ASP A 80 -3.93 -18.78 -3.34
CA ASP A 80 -3.81 -17.40 -3.81
C ASP A 80 -3.06 -16.52 -2.77
N ASP A 81 -3.30 -16.74 -1.47
CA ASP A 81 -2.62 -16.03 -0.38
C ASP A 81 -1.12 -16.40 -0.33
N ASP A 82 -0.78 -17.69 -0.45
CA ASP A 82 0.63 -18.17 -0.47
C ASP A 82 1.38 -17.67 -1.72
N PHE A 83 0.73 -17.67 -2.87
CA PHE A 83 1.27 -17.08 -4.10
C PHE A 83 1.59 -15.59 -3.90
N SER A 84 0.66 -14.84 -3.32
CA SER A 84 0.82 -13.40 -3.05
C SER A 84 1.95 -13.14 -2.05
N ALA A 85 2.14 -14.04 -1.08
CA ALA A 85 3.25 -13.95 -0.14
C ALA A 85 4.61 -14.19 -0.83
N ALA A 86 4.70 -15.16 -1.73
CA ALA A 86 5.90 -15.42 -2.53
C ALA A 86 6.24 -14.24 -3.45
N GLU A 87 5.26 -13.71 -4.18
CA GLU A 87 5.42 -12.53 -5.04
C GLU A 87 5.91 -11.33 -4.21
N ARG A 88 5.27 -11.04 -3.08
CA ARG A 88 5.68 -9.94 -2.19
C ARG A 88 7.12 -10.10 -1.69
N SER A 89 7.50 -11.32 -1.29
CA SER A 89 8.87 -11.60 -0.84
C SER A 89 9.89 -11.32 -1.93
N TRP A 90 9.62 -11.77 -3.16
CA TRP A 90 10.48 -11.51 -4.32
C TRP A 90 10.57 -10.01 -4.63
N VAL A 91 9.44 -9.31 -4.62
CA VAL A 91 9.36 -7.87 -4.87
C VAL A 91 10.20 -7.08 -3.86
N MET A 92 10.10 -7.41 -2.57
CA MET A 92 10.90 -6.77 -1.53
C MET A 92 12.41 -6.98 -1.77
N GLY A 93 12.80 -8.20 -2.14
CA GLY A 93 14.18 -8.52 -2.47
C GLY A 93 14.69 -7.77 -3.71
N GLU A 94 13.88 -7.68 -4.77
CA GLU A 94 14.27 -6.98 -6.00
C GLU A 94 14.37 -5.47 -5.80
N ALA A 95 13.45 -4.88 -5.04
CA ALA A 95 13.48 -3.48 -4.65
C ALA A 95 14.77 -3.16 -3.87
N GLN A 96 15.12 -4.01 -2.89
CA GLN A 96 16.36 -3.87 -2.12
C GLN A 96 17.60 -4.01 -3.00
N ARG A 97 17.66 -5.03 -3.88
CA ARG A 97 18.80 -5.26 -4.78
C ARG A 97 19.07 -4.07 -5.70
N ARG A 98 18.01 -3.40 -6.16
CA ARG A 98 18.09 -2.31 -7.13
C ARG A 98 18.11 -0.93 -6.48
N ASP A 99 17.93 -0.85 -5.17
CA ASP A 99 17.83 0.41 -4.43
C ASP A 99 16.70 1.31 -4.96
N VAL A 100 15.55 0.70 -5.29
CA VAL A 100 14.36 1.40 -5.78
C VAL A 100 13.18 1.21 -4.82
N PRO A 101 12.20 2.12 -4.80
CA PRO A 101 10.96 1.91 -4.07
C PRO A 101 10.25 0.63 -4.53
N VAL A 102 9.57 -0.04 -3.61
CA VAL A 102 8.81 -1.28 -3.88
C VAL A 102 7.73 -1.07 -4.94
N GLU A 103 7.16 0.14 -5.00
CA GLU A 103 6.16 0.55 -5.97
C GLU A 103 6.67 0.52 -7.41
N GLU A 104 7.98 0.76 -7.64
CA GLU A 104 8.58 0.66 -8.98
C GLU A 104 8.56 -0.78 -9.48
N VAL A 105 8.83 -1.73 -8.59
CA VAL A 105 8.85 -3.16 -8.91
C VAL A 105 7.42 -3.65 -9.17
N PHE A 106 6.45 -3.29 -8.33
CA PHE A 106 5.04 -3.63 -8.59
C PHE A 106 4.52 -3.02 -9.88
N ARG A 107 4.87 -1.75 -10.17
CA ARG A 107 4.53 -1.12 -11.44
C ARG A 107 5.14 -1.86 -12.64
N ALA A 108 6.37 -2.34 -12.52
CA ALA A 108 7.02 -3.13 -13.57
C ALA A 108 6.28 -4.45 -13.86
N ILE A 109 5.82 -5.13 -12.80
CA ILE A 109 5.02 -6.36 -12.92
C ILE A 109 3.66 -6.04 -13.57
N ASP A 110 2.99 -4.99 -13.12
CA ASP A 110 1.71 -4.54 -13.67
C ASP A 110 1.83 -4.16 -15.16
N GLU A 111 2.88 -3.44 -15.54
CA GLU A 111 3.14 -3.09 -16.94
C GLU A 111 3.44 -4.34 -17.79
N GLU A 112 4.17 -5.34 -17.28
CA GLU A 112 4.38 -6.59 -18.00
C GLU A 112 3.07 -7.38 -18.16
N LEU A 113 2.25 -7.44 -17.12
CA LEU A 113 0.94 -8.08 -17.14
C LEU A 113 0.02 -7.48 -18.21
N HIS A 114 0.04 -6.15 -18.35
CA HIS A 114 -0.80 -5.42 -19.29
C HIS A 114 -0.21 -5.32 -20.71
N SER A 115 1.11 -5.38 -20.87
CA SER A 115 1.78 -5.30 -22.18
C SER A 115 1.94 -6.66 -22.86
N SER A 116 1.85 -7.75 -22.11
CA SER A 116 1.94 -9.11 -22.66
C SER A 116 0.62 -9.53 -23.32
N SER A 117 0.70 -9.93 -24.60
CA SER A 117 -0.36 -10.70 -25.29
C SER A 117 -0.78 -11.92 -24.44
N PRO A 118 -2.03 -12.44 -24.57
CA PRO A 118 -2.67 -13.25 -23.52
C PRO A 118 -1.76 -14.35 -23.00
N VAL A 119 -1.31 -14.19 -21.76
CA VAL A 119 -0.43 -15.13 -21.10
C VAL A 119 -1.20 -16.44 -20.88
N GLN A 120 -0.57 -17.57 -21.21
CA GLN A 120 -1.13 -18.90 -20.94
C GLN A 120 -0.37 -19.58 -19.79
N PRO A 121 -1.08 -20.07 -18.76
CA PRO A 121 -2.54 -19.94 -18.55
C PRO A 121 -2.96 -18.48 -18.24
N PRO A 122 -4.23 -18.12 -18.49
CA PRO A 122 -4.73 -16.77 -18.24
C PRO A 122 -4.46 -16.34 -16.79
N ARG A 123 -3.71 -15.25 -16.61
CA ARG A 123 -3.46 -14.64 -15.31
C ARG A 123 -4.70 -13.83 -14.89
N LYS A 124 -5.10 -13.91 -13.63
CA LYS A 124 -6.19 -13.07 -13.09
C LYS A 124 -5.62 -11.68 -12.79
N ALA A 125 -6.03 -10.68 -13.57
CA ALA A 125 -5.70 -9.25 -13.31
C ALA A 125 -6.53 -8.63 -12.18
N THR A 126 -7.40 -9.41 -11.53
CA THR A 126 -8.29 -8.95 -10.45
C THR A 126 -7.98 -9.71 -9.17
N ALA A 127 -7.56 -8.99 -8.12
CA ALA A 127 -7.47 -9.54 -6.78
C ALA A 127 -8.87 -9.78 -6.20
N ALA A 128 -9.06 -10.86 -5.44
CA ALA A 128 -10.26 -11.01 -4.64
C ALA A 128 -10.32 -9.84 -3.62
N PRO A 129 -11.44 -9.08 -3.55
CA PRO A 129 -11.56 -8.05 -2.54
C PRO A 129 -11.47 -8.73 -1.19
N CYS A 130 -10.50 -8.28 -0.38
CA CYS A 130 -10.28 -8.67 1.00
C CYS A 130 -11.61 -8.74 1.77
N LYS A 131 -12.23 -9.92 1.80
CA LYS A 131 -13.37 -10.20 2.67
C LYS A 131 -12.80 -10.39 4.07
N PRO A 132 -13.30 -9.69 5.10
CA PRO A 132 -13.08 -10.15 6.45
C PRO A 132 -13.74 -11.53 6.55
N ARG A 133 -12.98 -12.60 6.79
CA ARG A 133 -13.60 -13.90 7.10
C ARG A 133 -13.87 -13.94 8.60
N ALA A 134 -15.13 -14.18 8.92
CA ALA A 134 -15.58 -14.50 10.26
C ALA A 134 -14.78 -15.70 10.78
N PHE A 135 -14.33 -15.61 12.03
CA PHE A 135 -14.07 -16.79 12.84
C PHE A 135 -15.32 -17.70 12.80
N TYR A 136 -15.11 -19.03 12.89
CA TYR A 136 -16.10 -20.13 12.92
C TYR A 136 -16.61 -20.57 11.53
N ASP A 137 -16.63 -21.87 11.20
CA ASP A 137 -17.01 -23.03 12.04
C ASP A 137 -15.87 -23.90 12.58
#